data_AF-P55610-F1
#
_entry.id   AF-P55610-F1
#
_cell.length_a   1.000
_cell.length_b   1.000
_cell.length_c   1.000
_cell.angle_alpha   90.00
_cell.angle_beta   90.00
_cell.angle_gamma   90.00
#
_symmetry.space_group_name_H-M   'P 1'
#
loop_
_entity.id
_entity.type
_entity.pdbx_description
1 polymer ?
#
loop_
_entity_poly.entity_id
_entity_poly.type
_entity_poly.pdbx_seq_one_letter_code
_entity_poly.pdbx_strand_id
1 'polypeptide(L)'
;MADPIVHPGVHRPEFSAPLHARAEIIATLRAALGKPNTTLVGAAIGTGMAAQAASRGGADFILALNAGRLRSMGAPSIFSLLALRKSNDFVLDFAQSEILPFVKVPVFFGASAFDPRCSIEAELERIADAGFGAIVNFPTSIFLDGRFRADIEGAGLGFQRELEMLRAAQKRNMATLAYVRTVAEAQQAATAGVDIINLNLGWNVGGTVGSRTELSLRQAAEYAKIIFRQIRAISEDTLCVLEGGPIVSPDQMYEVSALSKADGYIGGSTIDRVPLEASMEQITSAFKSVGTLQKRIDELERQLEHVQREYSIVGRSPSIQQIKQRIEKLAASSLPVMITGQAGTGKKLLARGIHEAARRSGSKLISSEDASGESLFGFAPSEGGRKVLGLLQYHPKATLLIESVECLCVDAQERLIEVIETGAYRRLGDNERGRFEGRLILASTRPLPELGSSGQLIPALESRLAPGHVFLPPLCDRLEDLPLLAEHFLQALRKDRRSRKLSVDHSAYRVLMTYGWPENIRELRSVLETAAIRCEGDWIKSEHLPPLGDANADAPHPHPGEEREWILDALQRHRFRRGEAARYLGISRKTLYNKMRVYGLPLQPRERS
;
A
#
# COMPACT_ATOMS: atom_id res chain seq x y z
N MET A 1 -38.52 16.65 -22.04
CA MET A 1 -37.30 15.96 -22.51
C MET A 1 -36.17 16.94 -22.29
N ALA A 2 -35.25 16.67 -21.37
CA ALA A 2 -34.06 17.50 -21.25
C ALA A 2 -33.16 17.19 -22.46
N ASP A 3 -32.77 18.21 -23.21
CA ASP A 3 -31.83 18.06 -24.31
C ASP A 3 -30.53 17.41 -23.82
N PRO A 4 -29.95 16.48 -24.59
CA PRO A 4 -28.73 15.80 -24.18
C PRO A 4 -27.60 16.81 -24.00
N ILE A 5 -26.91 16.71 -22.87
CA ILE A 5 -25.74 17.53 -22.53
C ILE A 5 -24.66 17.27 -23.58
N VAL A 6 -24.50 18.19 -24.52
CA VAL A 6 -23.39 18.19 -25.48
C VAL A 6 -22.22 18.90 -24.82
N HIS A 7 -21.20 18.14 -24.42
CA HIS A 7 -19.95 18.74 -23.95
C HIS A 7 -19.25 19.47 -25.12
N PRO A 8 -18.98 20.78 -25.01
CA PRO A 8 -18.25 21.51 -26.04
C PRO A 8 -16.80 21.00 -26.09
N GLY A 9 -16.35 20.58 -27.27
CA GLY A 9 -14.96 20.15 -27.51
C GLY A 9 -14.76 18.68 -27.87
N VAL A 10 -15.81 17.85 -27.82
CA VAL A 10 -15.74 16.47 -28.35
C VAL A 10 -16.31 16.47 -29.76
N HIS A 11 -15.46 16.68 -30.76
CA HIS A 11 -15.76 16.24 -32.12
C HIS A 11 -16.19 14.76 -32.01
N ARG A 12 -17.43 14.42 -32.36
CA ARG A 12 -17.79 13.03 -32.66
C ARG A 12 -16.88 12.64 -33.83
N PRO A 13 -15.90 11.75 -33.63
CA PRO A 13 -15.15 11.22 -34.76
C PRO A 13 -16.15 10.55 -35.70
N GLU A 14 -16.00 10.77 -37.01
CA GLU A 14 -16.65 9.95 -38.02
C GLU A 14 -16.15 8.51 -37.85
N PHE A 15 -16.79 7.76 -36.96
CA PHE A 15 -16.47 6.36 -36.69
C PHE A 15 -17.22 5.49 -37.70
N SER A 16 -16.76 5.45 -38.95
CA SER A 16 -16.84 4.19 -39.68
C SER A 16 -15.63 3.39 -39.22
N ALA A 17 -15.78 2.51 -38.22
CA ALA A 17 -14.74 1.54 -37.95
C ALA A 17 -14.48 0.80 -39.28
N PRO A 18 -13.25 0.85 -39.86
CA PRO A 18 -12.99 0.08 -41.05
C PRO A 18 -13.29 -1.38 -40.72
N LEU A 19 -14.05 -2.06 -41.59
CA LEU A 19 -14.25 -3.50 -41.50
C LEU A 19 -12.87 -4.15 -41.49
N HIS A 20 -12.37 -4.49 -40.30
CA HIS A 20 -11.10 -5.18 -40.18
C HIS A 20 -11.27 -6.53 -40.87
N ALA A 21 -10.59 -6.70 -42.01
CA ALA A 21 -10.61 -7.96 -42.72
C ALA A 21 -10.02 -9.05 -41.81
N ARG A 22 -10.47 -10.31 -41.96
CA ARG A 22 -9.95 -11.47 -41.20
C ARG A 22 -8.44 -11.43 -41.02
N ALA A 23 -7.69 -11.17 -42.10
CA ALA A 23 -6.22 -11.12 -42.07
C ALA A 23 -5.67 -10.05 -41.11
N GLU A 24 -6.29 -8.88 -41.03
CA GLU A 24 -5.89 -7.80 -40.14
C GLU A 24 -6.17 -8.18 -38.68
N ILE A 25 -7.37 -8.68 -38.38
CA ILE A 25 -7.74 -9.14 -37.04
C ILE A 25 -6.75 -10.19 -36.53
N ILE A 26 -6.48 -11.23 -37.34
CA ILE A 26 -5.57 -12.31 -36.94
C ILE A 26 -4.13 -11.82 -36.84
N ALA A 27 -3.68 -10.92 -37.72
CA ALA A 27 -2.35 -10.32 -37.62
C ALA A 27 -2.19 -9.48 -36.34
N THR A 28 -3.20 -8.69 -35.96
CA THR A 28 -3.21 -7.91 -34.70
C THR A 28 -3.09 -8.82 -33.48
N LEU A 29 -3.87 -9.91 -33.43
CA LEU A 29 -3.81 -10.85 -32.31
C LEU A 29 -2.46 -11.58 -32.24
N ARG A 30 -1.89 -11.99 -33.38
CA ARG A 30 -0.54 -12.59 -33.42
C ARG A 30 0.55 -11.62 -33.00
N ALA A 31 0.44 -10.35 -33.40
CA ALA A 31 1.38 -9.31 -32.98
C ALA A 31 1.32 -9.04 -31.46
N ALA A 32 0.13 -9.15 -30.85
CA ALA A 32 -0.01 -9.08 -29.40
C ALA A 32 0.68 -10.25 -28.69
N LEU A 33 0.56 -11.48 -29.22
CA LEU A 33 1.25 -12.67 -28.71
C LEU A 33 2.78 -12.63 -28.82
N GLY A 34 3.32 -11.97 -29.85
CA GLY A 34 4.76 -11.90 -30.08
C GLY A 34 5.54 -11.12 -29.02
N LYS A 35 4.86 -10.43 -28.09
CA LYS A 35 5.49 -9.70 -27.00
C LYS A 35 5.93 -10.69 -25.90
N PRO A 36 7.08 -10.47 -25.25
CA PRO A 36 7.54 -11.38 -24.21
C PRO A 36 6.61 -11.37 -23.00
N ASN A 37 6.27 -12.56 -22.50
CA ASN A 37 5.40 -12.78 -21.33
C ASN A 37 3.98 -12.18 -21.46
N THR A 38 3.45 -12.07 -22.68
CA THR A 38 2.06 -11.66 -22.92
C THR A 38 1.18 -12.85 -23.26
N THR A 39 -0.10 -12.74 -22.91
CA THR A 39 -1.16 -13.69 -23.28
C THR A 39 -2.31 -12.89 -23.84
N LEU A 40 -3.05 -13.45 -24.79
CA LEU A 40 -4.25 -12.80 -25.31
C LEU A 40 -5.33 -12.76 -24.25
N VAL A 41 -6.03 -11.64 -24.16
CA VAL A 41 -7.20 -11.47 -23.30
C VAL A 41 -8.40 -11.06 -24.13
N GLY A 42 -9.35 -11.98 -24.29
CA GLY A 42 -10.68 -11.67 -24.82
C GLY A 42 -11.64 -11.32 -23.68
N ALA A 43 -12.52 -10.35 -23.89
CA ALA A 43 -13.55 -10.00 -22.91
C ALA A 43 -14.94 -10.23 -23.52
N ALA A 44 -15.73 -11.13 -22.95
CA ALA A 44 -17.13 -11.30 -23.35
C ALA A 44 -17.99 -10.28 -22.58
N ILE A 45 -18.59 -9.32 -23.28
CA ILE A 45 -19.17 -8.10 -22.72
C ILE A 45 -20.61 -7.86 -23.22
N GLY A 46 -21.48 -7.31 -22.36
CA GLY A 46 -22.86 -6.98 -22.69
C GLY A 46 -23.24 -5.50 -22.87
N THR A 47 -22.32 -4.56 -22.59
CA THR A 47 -22.60 -3.11 -22.63
C THR A 47 -21.41 -2.30 -23.12
N GLY A 48 -21.67 -1.12 -23.68
CA GLY A 48 -20.63 -0.22 -24.18
C GLY A 48 -19.66 0.30 -23.12
N MET A 49 -20.14 0.59 -21.92
CA MET A 49 -19.30 1.07 -20.82
C MET A 49 -18.29 0.00 -20.38
N ALA A 50 -18.74 -1.25 -20.26
CA ALA A 50 -17.87 -2.37 -19.93
C ALA A 50 -16.89 -2.67 -21.07
N ALA A 51 -17.30 -2.53 -22.34
CA ALA A 51 -16.44 -2.79 -23.49
C ALA A 51 -15.30 -1.75 -23.57
N GLN A 52 -15.62 -0.47 -23.35
CA GLN A 52 -14.62 0.58 -23.25
C GLN A 52 -13.67 0.37 -22.07
N ALA A 53 -14.17 -0.07 -20.91
CA ALA A 53 -13.34 -0.38 -19.75
C ALA A 53 -12.38 -1.55 -20.01
N ALA A 54 -12.89 -2.63 -20.61
CA ALA A 54 -12.07 -3.78 -21.01
C ALA A 54 -11.00 -3.40 -22.04
N SER A 55 -11.38 -2.62 -23.06
CA SER A 55 -10.44 -2.11 -24.07
C SER A 55 -9.35 -1.22 -23.45
N ARG A 56 -9.69 -0.29 -22.57
CA ARG A 56 -8.70 0.51 -21.81
C ARG A 56 -7.83 -0.35 -20.88
N GLY A 57 -8.36 -1.47 -20.39
CA GLY A 57 -7.64 -2.45 -19.60
C GLY A 57 -6.66 -3.31 -20.40
N GLY A 58 -6.68 -3.22 -21.74
CA GLY A 58 -5.80 -3.98 -22.62
C GLY A 58 -6.37 -5.30 -23.12
N ALA A 59 -7.70 -5.49 -23.12
CA ALA A 59 -8.31 -6.61 -23.83
C ALA A 59 -7.98 -6.54 -25.32
N ASP A 60 -7.50 -7.64 -25.90
CA ASP A 60 -7.08 -7.73 -27.31
C ASP A 60 -8.28 -7.83 -28.25
N PHE A 61 -9.41 -8.33 -27.78
CA PHE A 61 -10.67 -8.42 -28.52
C PHE A 61 -11.87 -8.50 -27.58
N ILE A 62 -13.06 -8.14 -28.09
CA ILE A 62 -14.34 -8.21 -27.39
C ILE A 62 -15.21 -9.30 -28.02
N LEU A 63 -15.93 -10.08 -27.22
CA LEU A 63 -17.03 -10.92 -27.69
C LEU A 63 -18.36 -10.28 -27.26
N ALA A 64 -19.17 -9.90 -28.24
CA ALA A 64 -20.52 -9.42 -27.99
C ALA A 64 -21.48 -10.61 -27.98
N LEU A 65 -21.76 -11.15 -26.79
CA LEU A 65 -22.56 -12.36 -26.60
C LEU A 65 -23.91 -12.01 -25.95
N ASN A 66 -24.97 -12.75 -26.29
CA ASN A 66 -26.24 -12.64 -25.59
C ASN A 66 -26.10 -12.91 -24.08
N ALA A 67 -25.21 -13.82 -23.66
CA ALA A 67 -24.86 -14.04 -22.26
C ALA A 67 -24.28 -12.77 -21.59
N GLY A 68 -23.52 -11.97 -22.34
CA GLY A 68 -23.03 -10.68 -21.86
C GLY A 68 -24.16 -9.74 -21.50
N ARG A 69 -25.11 -9.57 -22.43
CA ARG A 69 -26.27 -8.72 -22.21
C ARG A 69 -27.18 -9.23 -21.10
N LEU A 70 -27.40 -10.54 -21.02
CA LEU A 70 -28.20 -11.15 -19.95
C LEU A 70 -27.62 -10.89 -18.55
N ARG A 71 -26.30 -10.98 -18.38
CA ARG A 71 -25.65 -10.63 -17.10
C ARG A 71 -25.87 -9.17 -16.73
N SER A 72 -25.83 -8.28 -17.71
CA SER A 72 -26.11 -6.85 -17.51
C SER A 72 -27.58 -6.59 -17.14
N MET A 73 -28.48 -7.52 -17.49
CA MET A 73 -29.89 -7.52 -17.07
C MET A 73 -30.12 -8.22 -15.71
N GLY A 74 -29.05 -8.68 -15.03
CA GLY A 74 -29.15 -9.42 -13.77
C GLY A 74 -29.50 -10.91 -13.93
N ALA A 75 -29.45 -11.45 -15.15
CA ALA A 75 -29.70 -12.87 -15.43
C ALA A 75 -28.40 -13.68 -15.55
N PRO A 76 -28.37 -14.95 -15.12
CA PRO A 76 -27.19 -15.80 -15.25
C PRO A 76 -26.90 -16.15 -16.71
N SER A 77 -25.63 -16.35 -17.06
CA SER A 77 -25.21 -16.67 -18.44
C SER A 77 -25.92 -17.88 -19.04
N ILE A 78 -26.27 -18.88 -18.24
CA ILE A 78 -26.93 -20.11 -18.72
C ILE A 78 -28.30 -19.84 -19.36
N PHE A 79 -28.95 -18.72 -19.04
CA PHE A 79 -30.20 -18.33 -19.70
C PHE A 79 -29.99 -17.94 -21.17
N SER A 80 -28.74 -17.78 -21.63
CA SER A 80 -28.43 -17.58 -23.04
C SER A 80 -28.82 -18.77 -23.93
N LEU A 81 -29.00 -19.94 -23.33
CA LEU A 81 -29.42 -21.17 -24.01
C LEU A 81 -30.94 -21.30 -24.14
N LEU A 82 -31.70 -20.46 -23.44
CA LEU A 82 -33.17 -20.46 -23.51
C LEU A 82 -33.64 -19.63 -24.71
N ALA A 83 -34.77 -20.02 -25.31
CA ALA A 83 -35.42 -19.31 -26.40
C ALA A 83 -36.16 -18.04 -25.93
N LEU A 84 -35.45 -17.13 -25.25
CA LEU A 84 -36.02 -15.90 -24.69
C LEU A 84 -36.38 -14.89 -25.78
N ARG A 85 -35.54 -14.80 -26.81
CA ARG A 85 -35.62 -13.89 -27.96
C ARG A 85 -34.89 -14.52 -29.14
N LYS A 86 -35.06 -13.97 -30.34
CA LYS A 86 -34.15 -14.27 -31.46
C LYS A 86 -32.74 -13.81 -31.09
N SER A 87 -31.82 -14.74 -30.91
CA SER A 87 -30.50 -14.45 -30.34
C SER A 87 -29.71 -13.45 -31.17
N ASN A 88 -29.69 -13.60 -32.49
CA ASN A 88 -28.87 -12.74 -33.33
C ASN A 88 -29.43 -11.32 -33.41
N ASP A 89 -30.76 -11.15 -33.53
CA ASP A 89 -31.40 -9.83 -33.45
C ASP A 89 -31.10 -9.15 -32.11
N PHE A 90 -31.10 -9.92 -31.03
CA PHE A 90 -30.77 -9.43 -29.69
C PHE A 90 -29.30 -9.02 -29.56
N VAL A 91 -28.36 -9.77 -30.15
CA VAL A 91 -26.94 -9.40 -30.17
C VAL A 91 -26.71 -8.17 -31.05
N LEU A 92 -27.32 -8.13 -32.24
CA LEU A 92 -27.20 -7.03 -33.19
C LEU A 92 -27.57 -5.69 -32.56
N ASP A 93 -28.71 -5.64 -31.85
CA ASP A 93 -29.24 -4.44 -31.21
C ASP A 93 -28.20 -3.75 -30.31
N PHE A 94 -27.67 -4.44 -29.30
CA PHE A 94 -26.70 -3.82 -28.38
C PHE A 94 -25.28 -3.78 -28.94
N ALA A 95 -24.85 -4.80 -29.70
CA ALA A 95 -23.47 -4.89 -30.14
C ALA A 95 -23.16 -3.80 -31.19
N GLN A 96 -24.08 -3.57 -32.13
CA GLN A 96 -23.93 -2.56 -33.17
C GLN A 96 -24.03 -1.14 -32.61
N SER A 97 -24.94 -0.89 -31.67
CA SER A 97 -25.21 0.46 -31.18
C SER A 97 -24.38 0.87 -29.96
N GLU A 98 -23.99 -0.08 -29.10
CA GLU A 98 -23.34 0.21 -27.83
C GLU A 98 -21.88 -0.26 -27.74
N ILE A 99 -21.46 -1.28 -28.49
CA ILE A 99 -20.10 -1.85 -28.37
C ILE A 99 -19.22 -1.43 -29.54
N LEU A 100 -19.58 -1.86 -30.76
CA LEU A 100 -18.80 -1.68 -31.98
C LEU A 100 -18.35 -0.21 -32.20
N PRO A 101 -19.18 0.83 -31.97
CA PRO A 101 -18.78 2.21 -32.23
C PRO A 101 -17.79 2.77 -31.20
N PHE A 102 -17.61 2.12 -30.04
CA PHE A 102 -16.91 2.70 -28.89
C PHE A 102 -15.59 2.01 -28.54
N VAL A 103 -15.24 0.93 -29.24
CA VAL A 103 -13.96 0.21 -29.04
C VAL A 103 -13.20 0.11 -30.36
N LYS A 104 -11.87 0.13 -30.25
CA LYS A 104 -10.96 0.00 -31.42
C LYS A 104 -10.44 -1.41 -31.63
N VAL A 105 -10.60 -2.28 -30.63
CA VAL A 105 -10.16 -3.67 -30.71
C VAL A 105 -11.21 -4.49 -31.46
N PRO A 106 -10.82 -5.60 -32.11
CA PRO A 106 -11.76 -6.47 -32.82
C PRO A 106 -12.96 -6.88 -31.95
N VAL A 107 -14.15 -6.84 -32.54
CA VAL A 107 -15.40 -7.27 -31.89
C VAL A 107 -15.97 -8.48 -32.61
N PHE A 108 -16.04 -9.60 -31.91
CA PHE A 108 -16.63 -10.85 -32.38
C PHE A 108 -18.12 -10.86 -32.07
N PHE A 109 -18.94 -11.02 -33.10
CA PHE A 109 -20.39 -11.16 -32.98
C PHE A 109 -20.75 -12.58 -32.53
N GLY A 110 -21.51 -12.71 -31.44
CA GLY A 110 -22.10 -13.98 -31.00
C GLY A 110 -23.22 -14.43 -31.94
N ALA A 111 -22.87 -15.29 -32.90
CA ALA A 111 -23.76 -15.83 -33.91
C ALA A 111 -24.37 -17.16 -33.46
N SER A 112 -25.70 -17.18 -33.32
CA SER A 112 -26.47 -18.39 -33.05
C SER A 112 -26.87 -19.07 -34.36
N ALA A 113 -26.64 -20.39 -34.41
CA ALA A 113 -27.11 -21.26 -35.49
C ALA A 113 -28.40 -22.03 -35.12
N PHE A 114 -29.04 -21.71 -33.99
CA PHE A 114 -30.17 -22.47 -33.43
C PHE A 114 -31.54 -22.17 -34.05
N ASP A 115 -31.69 -21.10 -34.86
CA ASP A 115 -32.95 -20.86 -35.57
C ASP A 115 -32.96 -21.63 -36.90
N PRO A 116 -33.79 -22.68 -37.06
CA PRO A 116 -33.84 -23.47 -38.29
C PRO A 116 -34.41 -22.68 -39.48
N ARG A 117 -35.07 -21.54 -39.24
CA ARG A 117 -35.60 -20.67 -40.30
C ARG A 117 -34.55 -19.76 -40.90
N CYS A 118 -33.41 -19.59 -40.21
CA CYS A 118 -32.36 -18.68 -40.67
C CYS A 118 -31.46 -19.35 -41.71
N SER A 119 -31.31 -18.68 -42.86
CA SER A 119 -30.25 -18.98 -43.81
C SER A 119 -28.92 -18.48 -43.26
N ILE A 120 -27.92 -19.36 -43.16
CA ILE A 120 -26.56 -19.02 -42.71
C ILE A 120 -26.00 -17.86 -43.54
N GLU A 121 -26.16 -17.91 -44.86
CA GLU A 121 -25.62 -16.92 -45.78
C GLU A 121 -26.24 -15.54 -45.58
N ALA A 122 -27.58 -15.48 -45.42
CA ALA A 122 -28.29 -14.22 -45.20
C ALA A 122 -27.98 -13.62 -43.82
N GLU A 123 -27.76 -14.46 -42.81
CA GLU A 123 -27.42 -14.00 -41.48
C GLU A 123 -26.00 -13.42 -41.42
N LEU A 124 -25.06 -14.05 -42.11
CA LEU A 124 -23.70 -13.54 -42.22
C LEU A 124 -23.63 -12.22 -43.00
N GLU A 125 -24.46 -12.06 -44.03
CA GLU A 125 -24.60 -10.78 -44.75
C GLU A 125 -25.10 -9.68 -43.80
N ARG A 126 -26.17 -9.92 -43.04
CA ARG A 126 -26.69 -8.98 -42.03
C ARG A 126 -25.63 -8.60 -40.98
N ILE A 127 -24.85 -9.58 -40.51
CA ILE A 127 -23.78 -9.34 -39.53
C ILE A 127 -22.66 -8.50 -40.13
N ALA A 128 -22.25 -8.78 -41.37
CA ALA A 128 -21.24 -8.01 -42.08
C ALA A 128 -21.70 -6.57 -42.37
N ASP A 129 -22.94 -6.39 -42.83
CA ASP A 129 -23.55 -5.09 -43.09
C ASP A 129 -23.65 -4.22 -41.83
N ALA A 130 -23.79 -4.86 -40.67
CA ALA A 130 -23.77 -4.18 -39.38
C ALA A 130 -22.36 -3.75 -38.92
N GLY A 131 -21.31 -4.11 -39.67
CA GLY A 131 -19.93 -3.69 -39.44
C GLY A 131 -19.04 -4.71 -38.73
N PHE A 132 -19.51 -5.96 -38.53
CA PHE A 132 -18.72 -6.98 -37.85
C PHE A 132 -17.82 -7.74 -38.83
N GLY A 133 -16.50 -7.66 -38.62
CA GLY A 133 -15.50 -8.45 -39.35
C GLY A 133 -15.18 -9.81 -38.72
N ALA A 134 -15.81 -10.17 -37.60
CA ALA A 134 -15.52 -11.38 -36.85
C ALA A 134 -16.76 -11.98 -36.19
N ILE A 135 -16.84 -13.31 -36.11
CA ILE A 135 -17.95 -14.03 -35.48
C ILE A 135 -17.48 -15.15 -34.56
N VAL A 136 -18.37 -15.53 -33.65
CA VAL A 136 -18.20 -16.66 -32.73
C VAL A 136 -19.50 -17.46 -32.63
N ASN A 137 -19.42 -18.79 -32.61
CA ASN A 137 -20.60 -19.65 -32.44
C ASN A 137 -21.13 -19.55 -31.00
N PHE A 138 -22.06 -18.63 -30.75
CA PHE A 138 -22.64 -18.48 -29.43
C PHE A 138 -24.06 -17.89 -29.49
N PRO A 139 -25.03 -18.41 -28.70
CA PRO A 139 -24.99 -19.63 -27.89
C PRO A 139 -24.72 -20.88 -28.75
N THR A 140 -24.18 -21.92 -28.11
CA THR A 140 -23.61 -23.10 -28.79
C THR A 140 -24.03 -24.40 -28.12
N SER A 141 -24.13 -25.47 -28.91
CA SER A 141 -24.57 -26.80 -28.47
C SER A 141 -23.58 -27.49 -27.53
N ILE A 142 -22.36 -26.96 -27.36
CA ILE A 142 -21.38 -27.57 -26.45
C ILE A 142 -21.82 -27.54 -24.98
N PHE A 143 -22.77 -26.66 -24.63
CA PHE A 143 -23.38 -26.58 -23.31
C PHE A 143 -24.63 -27.45 -23.16
N LEU A 144 -25.06 -28.13 -24.22
CA LEU A 144 -26.10 -29.16 -24.16
C LEU A 144 -25.45 -30.50 -23.81
N ASP A 145 -26.15 -31.33 -23.05
CA ASP A 145 -25.63 -32.60 -22.58
C ASP A 145 -26.63 -33.76 -22.77
N GLY A 146 -26.08 -34.97 -22.77
CA GLY A 146 -26.84 -36.22 -22.76
C GLY A 146 -27.79 -36.39 -23.96
N ARG A 147 -28.92 -37.06 -23.70
CA ARG A 147 -29.94 -37.34 -24.73
C ARG A 147 -30.49 -36.07 -25.37
N PHE A 148 -30.63 -34.99 -24.59
CA PHE A 148 -31.13 -33.71 -25.10
C PHE A 148 -30.24 -33.16 -26.21
N ARG A 149 -28.92 -33.17 -26.02
CA ARG A 149 -27.97 -32.78 -27.08
C ARG A 149 -28.08 -33.69 -28.30
N ALA A 150 -28.11 -35.01 -28.09
CA ALA A 150 -28.16 -35.98 -29.18
C ALA A 150 -29.42 -35.81 -30.04
N ASP A 151 -30.58 -35.58 -29.42
CA ASP A 151 -31.85 -35.38 -30.14
C ASP A 151 -31.84 -34.07 -30.95
N ILE A 152 -31.25 -33.00 -30.40
CA ILE A 152 -31.11 -31.69 -31.07
C ILE A 152 -30.14 -31.79 -32.26
N GLU A 153 -28.97 -32.41 -32.08
CA GLU A 153 -27.98 -32.62 -33.15
C GLU A 153 -28.52 -33.56 -34.24
N GLY A 154 -29.27 -34.61 -33.85
CA GLY A 154 -29.95 -35.51 -34.79
C GLY A 154 -31.03 -34.82 -35.63
N ALA A 155 -31.62 -33.73 -35.12
CA ALA A 155 -32.55 -32.88 -35.86
C ALA A 155 -31.84 -31.85 -36.77
N GLY A 156 -30.51 -31.89 -36.88
CA GLY A 156 -29.72 -31.00 -37.74
C GLY A 156 -29.38 -29.64 -37.12
N LEU A 157 -29.68 -29.44 -35.83
CA LEU A 157 -29.27 -28.25 -35.09
C LEU A 157 -28.17 -28.62 -34.09
N GLY A 158 -27.00 -28.04 -34.22
CA GLY A 158 -25.92 -28.24 -33.24
C GLY A 158 -24.55 -27.99 -33.83
N PHE A 159 -23.54 -28.65 -33.30
CA PHE A 159 -22.14 -28.26 -33.54
C PHE A 159 -21.73 -28.31 -35.02
N GLN A 160 -22.25 -29.25 -35.82
CA GLN A 160 -21.96 -29.28 -37.26
C GLN A 160 -22.50 -28.04 -37.99
N ARG A 161 -23.74 -27.63 -37.69
CA ARG A 161 -24.36 -26.44 -38.26
C ARG A 161 -23.65 -25.16 -37.82
N GLU A 162 -23.15 -25.14 -36.58
CA GLU A 162 -22.29 -24.06 -36.08
C GLU A 162 -20.98 -23.98 -36.86
N LEU A 163 -20.32 -25.11 -37.12
CA LEU A 163 -19.12 -25.17 -37.98
C LEU A 163 -19.40 -24.78 -39.42
N GLU A 164 -20.56 -25.14 -39.98
CA GLU A 164 -20.99 -24.67 -41.31
C GLU A 164 -21.08 -23.14 -41.36
N MET A 165 -21.66 -22.52 -40.32
CA MET A 165 -21.73 -21.07 -40.20
C MET A 165 -20.35 -20.43 -40.11
N LEU A 166 -19.43 -21.00 -39.32
CA LEU A 166 -18.05 -20.50 -39.23
C LEU A 166 -17.33 -20.63 -40.59
N ARG A 167 -17.42 -21.77 -41.28
CA ARG A 167 -16.82 -21.94 -42.61
C ARG A 167 -17.39 -20.95 -43.64
N ALA A 168 -18.71 -20.70 -43.60
CA ALA A 168 -19.36 -19.72 -44.46
C ALA A 168 -18.90 -18.28 -44.17
N ALA A 169 -18.59 -17.96 -42.91
CA ALA A 169 -18.01 -16.66 -42.52
C ALA A 169 -16.56 -16.51 -43.03
N GLN A 170 -15.76 -17.58 -42.97
CA GLN A 170 -14.39 -17.56 -43.50
C GLN A 170 -14.36 -17.31 -45.01
N LYS A 171 -15.31 -17.88 -45.77
CA LYS A 171 -15.46 -17.61 -47.21
C LYS A 171 -15.77 -16.14 -47.50
N ARG A 172 -16.34 -15.41 -46.54
CA ARG A 172 -16.58 -13.96 -46.58
C ARG A 172 -15.43 -13.12 -46.00
N ASN A 173 -14.26 -13.72 -45.74
CA ASN A 173 -13.12 -13.05 -45.10
C ASN A 173 -13.42 -12.48 -43.71
N MET A 174 -14.31 -13.13 -42.94
CA MET A 174 -14.54 -12.81 -41.53
C MET A 174 -13.67 -13.69 -40.63
N ALA A 175 -13.14 -13.13 -39.54
CA ALA A 175 -12.43 -13.90 -38.53
C ALA A 175 -13.39 -14.79 -37.73
N THR A 176 -12.93 -15.96 -37.32
CA THR A 176 -13.78 -16.98 -36.71
C THR A 176 -13.24 -17.48 -35.38
N LEU A 177 -14.16 -17.62 -34.42
CA LEU A 177 -13.89 -18.23 -33.13
C LEU A 177 -14.86 -19.38 -32.89
N ALA A 178 -14.36 -20.54 -32.45
CA ALA A 178 -15.17 -21.68 -32.06
C ALA A 178 -15.09 -21.95 -30.55
N TYR A 179 -16.22 -21.96 -29.87
CA TYR A 179 -16.38 -22.59 -28.56
C TYR A 179 -16.37 -24.11 -28.72
N VAL A 180 -15.49 -24.79 -27.98
CA VAL A 180 -15.40 -26.27 -27.91
C VAL A 180 -15.29 -26.72 -26.46
N ARG A 181 -15.67 -27.97 -26.19
CA ARG A 181 -15.50 -28.58 -24.86
C ARG A 181 -14.75 -29.91 -24.91
N THR A 182 -14.86 -30.65 -26.01
CA THR A 182 -14.33 -32.00 -26.17
C THR A 182 -13.20 -32.06 -27.20
N VAL A 183 -12.40 -33.14 -27.16
CA VAL A 183 -11.35 -33.41 -28.15
C VAL A 183 -11.93 -33.51 -29.57
N ALA A 184 -13.08 -34.16 -29.73
CA ALA A 184 -13.72 -34.33 -31.04
C ALA A 184 -14.16 -32.98 -31.64
N GLU A 185 -14.79 -32.11 -30.85
CA GLU A 185 -15.18 -30.76 -31.29
C GLU A 185 -13.95 -29.92 -31.65
N ALA A 186 -12.90 -29.99 -30.84
CA ALA A 186 -11.64 -29.30 -31.08
C ALA A 186 -10.97 -29.72 -32.39
N GLN A 187 -10.92 -31.04 -32.66
CA GLN A 187 -10.38 -31.56 -33.92
C GLN A 187 -11.21 -31.11 -35.12
N GLN A 188 -12.55 -31.17 -35.01
CA GLN A 188 -13.44 -30.73 -36.10
C GLN A 188 -13.32 -29.23 -36.39
N ALA A 189 -13.20 -28.39 -35.35
CA ALA A 189 -12.98 -26.96 -35.52
C ALA A 189 -11.60 -26.66 -36.14
N ALA A 190 -10.55 -27.37 -35.72
CA ALA A 190 -9.22 -27.23 -36.31
C ALA A 190 -9.19 -27.67 -37.78
N THR A 191 -9.83 -28.79 -38.13
CA THR A 191 -9.97 -29.25 -39.51
C THR A 191 -10.83 -28.31 -40.35
N ALA A 192 -11.81 -27.64 -39.74
CA ALA A 192 -12.58 -26.58 -40.40
C ALA A 192 -11.75 -25.30 -40.65
N GLY A 193 -10.54 -25.20 -40.09
CA GLY A 193 -9.64 -24.07 -40.27
C GLY A 193 -10.01 -22.83 -39.44
N VAL A 194 -10.80 -22.98 -38.36
CA VAL A 194 -11.22 -21.88 -37.49
C VAL A 194 -10.00 -21.14 -36.94
N ASP A 195 -10.05 -19.80 -36.91
CA ASP A 195 -8.87 -18.99 -36.55
C ASP A 195 -8.53 -19.06 -35.05
N ILE A 196 -9.55 -19.08 -34.19
CA ILE A 196 -9.41 -19.13 -32.73
C ILE A 196 -10.31 -20.25 -32.18
N ILE A 197 -9.74 -21.18 -31.42
CA ILE A 197 -10.51 -22.22 -30.73
C ILE A 197 -10.45 -21.95 -29.23
N ASN A 198 -11.63 -21.68 -28.65
CA ASN A 198 -11.84 -21.47 -27.23
C ASN A 198 -12.28 -22.75 -26.56
N LEU A 199 -11.40 -23.33 -25.75
CA LEU A 199 -11.75 -24.45 -24.88
C LEU A 199 -12.52 -23.91 -23.67
N ASN A 200 -13.81 -24.21 -23.64
CA ASN A 200 -14.69 -23.88 -22.53
C ASN A 200 -14.63 -24.98 -21.45
N LEU A 201 -14.22 -24.59 -20.24
CA LEU A 201 -14.11 -25.44 -19.06
C LEU A 201 -15.38 -25.44 -18.19
N GLY A 202 -16.51 -25.03 -18.78
CA GLY A 202 -17.78 -24.84 -18.10
C GLY A 202 -17.98 -23.40 -17.59
N TRP A 203 -19.17 -23.13 -17.05
CA TRP A 203 -19.49 -21.83 -16.46
C TRP A 203 -18.58 -21.50 -15.26
N ASN A 204 -18.10 -20.26 -15.15
CA ASN A 204 -17.24 -19.84 -14.04
C ASN A 204 -17.95 -19.97 -12.68
N VAL A 205 -17.17 -20.29 -11.65
CA VAL A 205 -17.59 -20.18 -10.24
C VAL A 205 -17.61 -18.72 -9.77
N GLY A 206 -18.52 -18.39 -8.84
CA GLY A 206 -18.51 -17.10 -8.12
C GLY A 206 -19.43 -15.99 -8.64
N GLY A 207 -19.48 -14.91 -7.86
CA GLY A 207 -20.51 -13.86 -7.91
C GLY A 207 -21.86 -14.34 -7.39
N THR A 208 -22.91 -13.53 -7.56
CA THR A 208 -24.24 -13.81 -6.98
C THR A 208 -24.97 -15.01 -7.61
N VAL A 209 -24.69 -15.31 -8.88
CA VAL A 209 -25.39 -16.34 -9.69
C VAL A 209 -24.43 -17.32 -10.40
N GLY A 210 -23.20 -17.48 -9.91
CA GLY A 210 -22.20 -18.37 -10.50
C GLY A 210 -22.51 -19.87 -10.34
N SER A 211 -21.93 -20.69 -11.21
CA SER A 211 -22.07 -22.15 -11.17
C SER A 211 -21.11 -22.80 -10.16
N ARG A 212 -21.26 -24.10 -9.91
CA ARG A 212 -20.24 -24.94 -9.24
C ARG A 212 -19.40 -25.64 -10.32
N THR A 213 -18.11 -25.84 -10.06
CA THR A 213 -17.23 -26.67 -10.92
C THR A 213 -16.61 -27.78 -10.09
N GLU A 214 -16.50 -28.97 -10.68
CA GLU A 214 -15.77 -30.11 -10.10
C GLU A 214 -14.30 -30.15 -10.55
N LEU A 215 -13.92 -29.32 -11.54
CA LEU A 215 -12.57 -29.27 -12.07
C LEU A 215 -11.65 -28.46 -11.14
N SER A 216 -10.58 -29.08 -10.66
CA SER A 216 -9.45 -28.35 -10.11
C SER A 216 -8.67 -27.60 -11.20
N LEU A 217 -7.91 -26.57 -10.82
CA LEU A 217 -7.03 -25.83 -11.74
C LEU A 217 -6.05 -26.76 -12.47
N ARG A 218 -5.48 -27.75 -11.76
CA ARG A 218 -4.55 -28.72 -12.34
C ARG A 218 -5.24 -29.64 -13.37
N GLN A 219 -6.45 -30.12 -13.07
CA GLN A 219 -7.23 -30.93 -14.02
C GLN A 219 -7.61 -30.13 -15.26
N ALA A 220 -8.05 -28.88 -15.09
CA ALA A 220 -8.34 -27.98 -16.19
C ALA A 220 -7.11 -27.76 -17.10
N ALA A 221 -5.94 -27.55 -16.49
CA ALA A 221 -4.69 -27.33 -17.23
C ALA A 221 -4.20 -28.57 -17.99
N GLU A 222 -4.23 -29.76 -17.38
CA GLU A 222 -3.85 -31.00 -18.08
C GLU A 222 -4.84 -31.35 -19.20
N TYR A 223 -6.15 -31.12 -18.98
CA TYR A 223 -7.15 -31.33 -20.02
C TYR A 223 -6.94 -30.38 -21.21
N ALA A 224 -6.74 -29.09 -20.92
CA ALA A 224 -6.41 -28.09 -21.94
C ALA A 224 -5.16 -28.43 -22.74
N LYS A 225 -4.10 -28.89 -22.05
CA LYS A 225 -2.85 -29.33 -22.69
C LYS A 225 -3.07 -30.47 -23.68
N ILE A 226 -3.94 -31.44 -23.37
CA ILE A 226 -4.28 -32.54 -24.27
C ILE A 226 -4.98 -32.00 -25.51
N ILE A 227 -6.01 -31.16 -25.34
CA ILE A 227 -6.79 -30.60 -26.44
C ILE A 227 -5.94 -29.71 -27.34
N PHE A 228 -5.15 -28.79 -26.78
CA PHE A 228 -4.31 -27.89 -27.57
C PHE A 228 -3.23 -28.62 -28.35
N ARG A 229 -2.69 -29.73 -27.83
CA ARG A 229 -1.80 -30.59 -28.63
C ARG A 229 -2.49 -31.19 -29.84
N GLN A 230 -3.75 -31.60 -29.71
CA GLN A 230 -4.53 -32.16 -30.83
C GLN A 230 -4.87 -31.08 -31.87
N ILE A 231 -5.24 -29.87 -31.43
CA ILE A 231 -5.48 -28.73 -32.33
C ILE A 231 -4.20 -28.40 -33.10
N ARG A 232 -3.08 -28.23 -32.40
CA ARG A 232 -1.80 -27.86 -33.02
C ARG A 232 -1.23 -28.94 -33.94
N ALA A 233 -1.58 -30.21 -33.74
CA ALA A 233 -1.24 -31.28 -34.67
C ALA A 233 -2.01 -31.21 -36.00
N ILE A 234 -3.16 -30.54 -36.02
CA ILE A 234 -4.00 -30.35 -37.22
C ILE A 234 -3.70 -28.99 -37.87
N SER A 235 -3.55 -27.94 -37.06
CA SER A 235 -3.29 -26.58 -37.51
C SER A 235 -2.40 -25.85 -36.50
N GLU A 236 -1.16 -25.58 -36.89
CA GLU A 236 -0.23 -24.77 -36.09
C GLU A 236 -0.65 -23.30 -36.01
N ASP A 237 -1.40 -22.84 -37.01
CA ASP A 237 -1.86 -21.45 -37.16
C ASP A 237 -3.05 -21.08 -36.26
N THR A 238 -3.77 -22.08 -35.75
CA THR A 238 -4.97 -21.86 -34.94
C THR A 238 -4.60 -21.39 -33.53
N LEU A 239 -5.16 -20.24 -33.12
CA LEU A 239 -4.97 -19.71 -31.77
C LEU A 239 -5.81 -20.49 -30.75
N CYS A 240 -5.18 -20.94 -29.69
CA CYS A 240 -5.79 -21.76 -28.65
C CYS A 240 -6.03 -20.92 -27.39
N VAL A 241 -7.30 -20.67 -27.04
CA VAL A 241 -7.66 -19.87 -25.86
C VAL A 241 -8.51 -20.68 -24.88
N LEU A 242 -8.53 -20.23 -23.63
CA LEU A 242 -9.27 -20.88 -22.53
C LEU A 242 -10.37 -19.98 -22.00
N GLU A 243 -11.46 -20.58 -21.53
CA GLU A 243 -12.50 -19.86 -20.81
C GLU A 243 -13.10 -20.71 -19.70
N GLY A 244 -13.51 -20.06 -18.61
CA GLY A 244 -14.46 -20.66 -17.69
C GLY A 244 -13.85 -21.55 -16.61
N GLY A 245 -14.71 -22.41 -16.06
CA GLY A 245 -14.37 -23.39 -15.04
C GLY A 245 -13.84 -22.76 -13.74
N PRO A 246 -12.74 -23.30 -13.16
CA PRO A 246 -12.19 -22.82 -11.90
C PRO A 246 -11.40 -21.50 -12.01
N ILE A 247 -11.17 -20.99 -13.22
CA ILE A 247 -10.33 -19.81 -13.43
C ILE A 247 -11.15 -18.56 -13.10
N VAL A 248 -10.81 -17.90 -12.01
CA VAL A 248 -11.49 -16.68 -11.52
C VAL A 248 -10.55 -15.52 -11.19
N SER A 249 -9.24 -15.70 -11.34
CA SER A 249 -8.25 -14.64 -11.12
C SER A 249 -7.13 -14.65 -12.17
N PRO A 250 -6.39 -13.53 -12.34
CA PRO A 250 -5.24 -13.48 -13.24
C PRO A 250 -4.13 -14.49 -12.92
N ASP A 251 -3.86 -14.74 -11.63
CA ASP A 251 -2.83 -15.70 -11.21
C ASP A 251 -3.20 -17.13 -11.62
N GLN A 252 -4.48 -17.50 -11.48
CA GLN A 252 -5.00 -18.80 -11.90
C GLN A 252 -5.01 -18.95 -13.42
N MET A 253 -5.38 -17.89 -14.13
CA MET A 253 -5.30 -17.84 -15.59
C MET A 253 -3.86 -18.08 -16.05
N TYR A 254 -2.88 -17.42 -15.42
CA TYR A 254 -1.47 -17.61 -15.74
C TYR A 254 -0.99 -19.04 -15.46
N GLU A 255 -1.35 -19.61 -14.31
CA GLU A 255 -1.00 -20.99 -13.94
C GLU A 255 -1.51 -22.00 -14.98
N VAL A 256 -2.79 -21.92 -15.33
CA VAL A 256 -3.42 -22.83 -16.30
C VAL A 256 -2.84 -22.62 -17.69
N SER A 257 -2.65 -21.36 -18.12
CA SER A 257 -2.11 -21.03 -19.44
C SER A 257 -0.66 -21.50 -19.61
N ALA A 258 0.18 -21.35 -18.57
CA ALA A 258 1.56 -21.79 -18.59
C ALA A 258 1.70 -23.31 -18.74
N LEU A 259 0.87 -24.08 -18.01
CA LEU A 259 0.91 -25.55 -18.07
C LEU A 259 0.30 -26.11 -19.36
N SER A 260 -0.78 -25.48 -19.85
CA SER A 260 -1.48 -25.91 -21.06
C SER A 260 -0.85 -25.40 -22.36
N LYS A 261 0.00 -24.38 -22.30
CA LYS A 261 0.48 -23.60 -23.45
C LYS A 261 -0.66 -22.96 -24.24
N ALA A 262 -1.61 -22.37 -23.52
CA ALA A 262 -2.65 -21.54 -24.11
C ALA A 262 -2.05 -20.25 -24.68
N ASP A 263 -2.58 -19.79 -25.81
CA ASP A 263 -2.25 -18.49 -26.37
C ASP A 263 -2.98 -17.37 -25.62
N GLY A 264 -4.17 -17.66 -25.07
CA GLY A 264 -4.99 -16.65 -24.41
C GLY A 264 -6.04 -17.18 -23.44
N TYR A 265 -6.76 -16.22 -22.86
CA TYR A 265 -7.91 -16.44 -22.00
C TYR A 265 -9.06 -15.52 -22.39
N ILE A 266 -10.28 -16.04 -22.36
CA ILE A 266 -11.50 -15.26 -22.52
C ILE A 266 -12.19 -15.15 -21.17
N GLY A 267 -12.35 -13.92 -20.70
CA GLY A 267 -13.09 -13.62 -19.49
C GLY A 267 -14.50 -13.15 -19.81
N GLY A 268 -15.46 -14.04 -19.61
CA GLY A 268 -16.86 -13.66 -19.45
C GLY A 268 -17.10 -13.12 -18.05
N SER A 269 -17.60 -13.95 -17.14
CA SER A 269 -18.02 -13.50 -15.80
C SER A 269 -16.89 -12.89 -14.99
N THR A 270 -15.66 -13.30 -15.26
CA THR A 270 -14.43 -12.87 -14.57
C THR A 270 -13.94 -11.48 -14.94
N ILE A 271 -14.35 -10.94 -16.10
CA ILE A 271 -13.99 -9.58 -16.54
C ILE A 271 -15.20 -8.63 -16.48
N ASP A 272 -16.40 -9.10 -16.81
CA ASP A 272 -17.60 -8.27 -16.90
C ASP A 272 -18.36 -8.22 -15.56
N ARG A 273 -19.04 -9.32 -15.20
CA ARG A 273 -20.03 -9.35 -14.12
C ARG A 273 -19.43 -9.29 -12.72
N VAL A 274 -18.51 -10.19 -12.38
CA VAL A 274 -18.00 -10.34 -11.01
C VAL A 274 -17.24 -9.08 -10.56
N PRO A 275 -16.36 -8.46 -11.37
CA PRO A 275 -15.72 -7.20 -10.99
C PRO A 275 -16.71 -6.05 -10.83
N LEU A 276 -17.76 -5.98 -11.66
CA LEU A 276 -18.80 -4.97 -11.57
C LEU A 276 -19.60 -5.08 -10.26
N GLU A 277 -20.08 -6.29 -9.93
CA GLU A 277 -20.76 -6.61 -8.66
C GLU A 277 -19.90 -6.18 -7.47
N ALA A 278 -18.66 -6.66 -7.41
CA ALA A 278 -17.74 -6.37 -6.31
C ALA A 278 -17.43 -4.88 -6.16
N SER A 279 -17.20 -4.18 -7.28
CA SER A 279 -16.88 -2.75 -7.25
C SER A 279 -18.05 -1.90 -6.76
N MET A 280 -19.27 -2.19 -7.24
CA MET A 280 -20.47 -1.48 -6.81
C MET A 280 -20.78 -1.70 -5.33
N GLU A 281 -20.66 -2.94 -4.84
CA GLU A 281 -20.85 -3.27 -3.43
C GLU A 281 -19.81 -2.57 -2.54
N GLN A 282 -18.53 -2.65 -2.90
CA GLN A 282 -17.44 -2.04 -2.13
C GLN A 282 -17.56 -0.52 -2.06
N ILE A 283 -17.80 0.13 -3.19
CA ILE A 283 -17.95 1.59 -3.25
C ILE A 283 -19.18 2.03 -2.46
N THR A 284 -20.32 1.35 -2.61
CA THR A 284 -21.55 1.67 -1.88
C THR A 284 -21.35 1.50 -0.37
N SER A 285 -20.69 0.41 0.05
CA SER A 285 -20.34 0.18 1.46
C SER A 285 -19.40 1.26 2.01
N ALA A 286 -18.43 1.70 1.21
CA ALA A 286 -17.55 2.82 1.56
C ALA A 286 -18.33 4.12 1.76
N PHE A 287 -19.26 4.47 0.85
CA PHE A 287 -20.12 5.65 1.01
C PHE A 287 -20.99 5.59 2.27
N LYS A 288 -21.46 4.40 2.66
CA LYS A 288 -22.22 4.22 3.91
C LYS A 288 -21.35 4.31 5.16
N SER A 289 -20.11 3.85 5.10
CA SER A 289 -19.23 3.73 6.28
C SER A 289 -18.29 4.92 6.50
N VAL A 290 -18.12 5.80 5.50
CA VAL A 290 -17.16 6.92 5.55
C VAL A 290 -17.31 7.78 6.79
N GLY A 291 -18.54 8.15 7.19
CA GLY A 291 -18.76 8.99 8.36
C GLY A 291 -18.41 8.30 9.69
N THR A 292 -18.66 7.00 9.80
CA THR A 292 -18.30 6.21 11.00
C THR A 292 -16.80 5.99 11.07
N LEU A 293 -16.15 5.72 9.92
CA LEU A 293 -14.69 5.56 9.84
C LEU A 293 -13.98 6.87 10.14
N GLN A 294 -14.45 8.00 9.61
CA GLN A 294 -13.90 9.33 9.90
C GLN A 294 -14.01 9.68 11.38
N LYS A 295 -15.18 9.50 12.01
CA LYS A 295 -15.34 9.73 13.45
C LYS A 295 -14.38 8.89 14.28
N ARG A 296 -14.15 7.64 13.89
CA ARG A 296 -13.25 6.73 14.60
C ARG A 296 -11.78 7.11 14.37
N ILE A 297 -11.43 7.58 13.18
CA ILE A 297 -10.11 8.16 12.90
C ILE A 297 -9.91 9.41 13.77
N ASP A 298 -10.86 10.34 13.77
CA ASP A 298 -10.79 11.57 14.60
C ASP A 298 -10.69 11.25 16.10
N GLU A 299 -11.46 10.27 16.58
CA GLU A 299 -11.41 9.83 17.97
C GLU A 299 -10.06 9.20 18.32
N LEU A 300 -9.54 8.33 17.46
CA LEU A 300 -8.22 7.74 17.63
C LEU A 300 -7.12 8.81 17.57
N GLU A 301 -7.22 9.78 16.65
CA GLU A 301 -6.29 10.91 16.56
C GLU A 301 -6.34 11.78 17.82
N ARG A 302 -7.52 12.07 18.38
CA ARG A 302 -7.64 12.80 19.66
C ARG A 302 -7.05 12.02 20.83
N GLN A 303 -7.29 10.71 20.92
CA GLN A 303 -6.67 9.86 21.93
C GLN A 303 -5.15 9.87 21.79
N LEU A 304 -4.65 9.84 20.55
CA LEU A 304 -3.23 9.89 20.22
C LEU A 304 -2.59 11.23 20.60
N GLU A 305 -3.26 12.34 20.31
CA GLU A 305 -2.81 13.68 20.73
C GLU A 305 -2.73 13.81 22.25
N HIS A 306 -3.71 13.24 22.97
CA HIS A 306 -3.74 13.28 24.43
C HIS A 306 -2.53 12.54 25.03
N VAL A 307 -2.24 11.32 24.55
CA VAL A 307 -1.08 10.52 24.97
C VAL A 307 0.25 11.17 24.57
N GLN A 308 0.30 11.91 23.47
CA GLN A 308 1.54 12.57 23.01
C GLN A 308 1.91 13.82 23.83
N ARG A 309 0.95 14.55 24.41
CA ARG A 309 1.23 15.75 25.20
C ARG A 309 1.74 15.45 26.62
N GLU A 310 1.56 14.24 27.12
CA GLU A 310 1.69 13.95 28.55
C GLU A 310 3.13 14.12 29.11
N TYR A 311 4.17 14.07 28.27
CA TYR A 311 5.57 14.09 28.77
C TYR A 311 6.54 15.03 28.03
N SER A 312 6.05 15.95 27.20
CA SER A 312 6.87 16.88 26.40
C SER A 312 7.96 16.23 25.50
N ILE A 313 8.00 14.90 25.40
CA ILE A 313 8.94 14.14 24.55
C ILE A 313 8.19 13.47 23.38
N VAL A 314 8.63 13.81 22.17
CA VAL A 314 8.06 13.31 20.92
C VAL A 314 8.84 12.08 20.47
N GLY A 315 8.12 10.98 20.22
CA GLY A 315 8.68 9.70 19.79
C GLY A 315 7.77 8.52 20.15
N ARG A 316 7.95 7.42 19.43
CA ARG A 316 7.28 6.12 19.57
C ARG A 316 8.26 4.95 19.62
N SER A 317 9.55 5.19 19.46
CA SER A 317 10.55 4.13 19.56
C SER A 317 10.49 3.39 20.89
N PRO A 318 10.89 2.10 20.94
CA PRO A 318 10.91 1.33 22.18
C PRO A 318 11.65 2.04 23.31
N SER A 319 12.77 2.71 23.00
CA SER A 319 13.54 3.50 23.96
C SER A 319 12.74 4.69 24.50
N ILE A 320 12.01 5.42 23.64
CA ILE A 320 11.17 6.54 24.07
C ILE A 320 9.94 6.08 24.85
N GLN A 321 9.34 4.94 24.50
CA GLN A 321 8.23 4.38 25.26
C GLN A 321 8.66 3.98 26.68
N GLN A 322 9.84 3.37 26.83
CA GLN A 322 10.41 3.05 28.14
C GLN A 322 10.69 4.32 28.96
N ILE A 323 11.21 5.38 28.32
CA ILE A 323 11.45 6.67 28.97
C ILE A 323 10.13 7.28 29.47
N LYS A 324 9.05 7.26 28.66
CA LYS A 324 7.73 7.76 29.07
C LYS A 324 7.20 7.02 30.31
N GLN A 325 7.23 5.69 30.31
CA GLN A 325 6.82 4.88 31.47
C GLN A 325 7.67 5.16 32.72
N ARG A 326 8.97 5.40 32.53
CA ARG A 326 9.88 5.72 33.64
C ARG A 326 9.60 7.12 34.19
N ILE A 327 9.31 8.10 33.33
CA ILE A 327 8.93 9.45 33.74
C ILE A 327 7.66 9.44 34.56
N GLU A 328 6.64 8.68 34.17
CA GLU A 328 5.40 8.55 34.93
C GLU A 328 5.66 8.11 36.38
N LYS A 329 6.49 7.07 36.55
CA LYS A 329 6.89 6.56 37.87
C LYS A 329 7.75 7.55 38.65
N LEU A 330 8.65 8.28 37.97
CA LEU A 330 9.49 9.29 38.60
C LEU A 330 8.67 10.52 38.99
N ALA A 331 7.75 10.98 38.15
CA ALA A 331 6.87 12.11 38.43
C ALA A 331 6.07 11.90 39.72
N ALA A 332 5.60 10.68 39.96
CA ALA A 332 4.90 10.28 41.18
C ALA A 332 5.80 10.11 42.43
N SER A 333 7.13 10.10 42.28
CA SER A 333 8.07 9.94 43.39
C SER A 333 8.74 11.25 43.81
N SER A 334 9.29 11.28 45.03
CA SER A 334 10.13 12.37 45.53
C SER A 334 11.62 12.21 45.20
N LEU A 335 12.01 11.16 44.46
CA LEU A 335 13.40 10.87 44.15
C LEU A 335 14.04 11.99 43.31
N PRO A 336 15.33 12.31 43.54
CA PRO A 336 16.08 13.14 42.62
C PRO A 336 16.14 12.46 41.25
N VAL A 337 15.99 13.21 40.18
CA VAL A 337 16.00 12.67 38.81
C VAL A 337 17.30 13.07 38.13
N MET A 338 17.99 12.11 37.51
CA MET A 338 19.20 12.36 36.74
C MET A 338 18.93 12.11 35.27
N ILE A 339 19.17 13.09 34.40
CA ILE A 339 18.92 13.01 32.96
C ILE A 339 20.25 13.08 32.22
N THR A 340 20.67 11.98 31.61
CA THR A 340 21.88 11.96 30.77
C THR A 340 21.52 11.84 29.31
N GLY A 341 22.41 12.29 28.43
CA GLY A 341 22.26 12.16 26.99
C GLY A 341 23.00 13.27 26.27
N GLN A 342 23.35 13.05 25.00
CA GLN A 342 24.13 13.99 24.20
C GLN A 342 23.48 15.39 24.08
N ALA A 343 24.26 16.38 23.64
CA ALA A 343 23.75 17.71 23.36
C ALA A 343 22.58 17.66 22.36
N GLY A 344 21.57 18.51 22.54
CA GLY A 344 20.43 18.60 21.63
C GLY A 344 19.39 17.47 21.71
N THR A 345 19.53 16.48 22.61
CA THR A 345 18.56 15.36 22.78
C THR A 345 17.24 15.73 23.47
N GLY A 346 17.13 16.94 24.04
CA GLY A 346 15.90 17.43 24.69
C GLY A 346 15.85 17.32 26.22
N LYS A 347 17.00 17.24 26.92
CA LYS A 347 17.06 17.14 28.40
C LYS A 347 16.21 18.20 29.14
N LYS A 348 16.28 19.48 28.75
CA LYS A 348 15.47 20.56 29.36
C LYS A 348 13.96 20.34 29.15
N LEU A 349 13.54 19.86 27.97
CA LEU A 349 12.14 19.53 27.70
C LEU A 349 11.67 18.34 28.55
N LEU A 350 12.54 17.34 28.75
CA LEU A 350 12.24 16.21 29.62
C LEU A 350 12.07 16.62 31.07
N ALA A 351 12.96 17.47 31.59
CA ALA A 351 12.87 18.02 32.94
C ALA A 351 11.56 18.79 33.15
N ARG A 352 11.15 19.57 32.14
CA ARG A 352 9.84 20.23 32.12
C ARG A 352 8.69 19.24 32.13
N GLY A 353 8.74 18.19 31.31
CA GLY A 353 7.75 17.13 31.29
C GLY A 353 7.59 16.43 32.64
N ILE A 354 8.70 16.11 33.32
CA ILE A 354 8.68 15.53 34.67
C ILE A 354 8.04 16.49 35.68
N HIS A 355 8.39 17.78 35.62
CA HIS A 355 7.84 18.81 36.49
C HIS A 355 6.31 18.97 36.31
N GLU A 356 5.85 19.06 35.06
CA GLU A 356 4.43 19.19 34.72
C GLU A 356 3.65 17.92 35.11
N ALA A 357 4.20 16.72 34.86
CA ALA A 357 3.58 15.45 35.21
C ALA A 357 3.47 15.23 36.73
N ALA A 358 4.39 15.80 37.53
CA ALA A 358 4.34 15.69 38.98
C ALA A 358 3.18 16.46 39.63
N ARG A 359 2.50 17.35 38.87
CA ARG A 359 1.32 18.14 39.31
C ARG A 359 1.48 18.83 40.68
N ARG A 360 2.70 19.26 41.01
CA ARG A 360 2.98 19.95 42.29
C ARG A 360 2.38 21.36 42.24
N SER A 361 1.29 21.57 43.00
CA SER A 361 0.58 22.85 43.03
C SER A 361 1.52 24.02 43.38
N GLY A 362 1.56 25.04 42.51
CA GLY A 362 2.32 26.28 42.72
C GLY A 362 3.85 26.16 42.63
N SER A 363 4.42 24.99 42.32
CA SER A 363 5.87 24.88 42.14
C SER A 363 6.29 25.45 40.78
N LYS A 364 7.46 26.11 40.76
CA LYS A 364 8.09 26.60 39.52
C LYS A 364 9.24 25.67 39.13
N LEU A 365 9.51 25.53 37.84
CA LEU A 365 10.75 24.97 37.33
C LEU A 365 11.79 26.10 37.18
N ILE A 366 12.95 25.93 37.80
CA ILE A 366 14.03 26.92 37.80
C ILE A 366 15.33 26.22 37.42
N SER A 367 16.01 26.72 36.40
CA SER A 367 17.29 26.17 35.94
C SER A 367 18.48 26.91 36.54
N SER A 368 19.55 26.18 36.84
CA SER A 368 20.88 26.72 37.11
C SER A 368 21.90 26.06 36.18
N GLU A 369 22.74 26.88 35.56
CA GLU A 369 23.88 26.46 34.72
C GLU A 369 25.23 26.63 35.46
N ASP A 370 25.17 27.00 36.74
CA ASP A 370 26.34 27.40 37.51
C ASP A 370 27.10 26.19 38.08
N ALA A 371 28.33 26.03 37.60
CA ALA A 371 29.28 24.99 38.01
C ALA A 371 29.80 25.15 39.45
N SER A 372 29.84 26.37 39.98
CA SER A 372 30.50 26.66 41.26
C SER A 372 29.68 26.17 42.47
N GLY A 373 28.37 25.97 42.29
CA GLY A 373 27.42 25.69 43.37
C GLY A 373 26.98 26.95 44.12
N GLU A 374 27.55 28.11 43.81
CA GLU A 374 27.31 29.39 44.50
C GLU A 374 25.87 29.87 44.31
N SER A 375 25.36 29.79 43.08
CA SER A 375 23.96 30.08 42.79
C SER A 375 23.01 29.11 43.50
N LEU A 376 23.41 27.85 43.71
CA LEU A 376 22.55 26.84 44.33
C LEU A 376 22.45 27.05 45.84
N PHE A 377 23.59 27.16 46.51
CA PHE A 377 23.70 27.20 47.97
C PHE A 377 23.77 28.62 48.55
N GLY A 378 24.28 29.60 47.80
CA GLY A 378 24.63 30.93 48.30
C GLY A 378 25.91 30.94 49.14
N PHE A 379 26.30 32.13 49.60
CA PHE A 379 27.49 32.32 50.46
C PHE A 379 27.18 33.08 51.74
N ALA A 380 27.94 32.75 52.79
CA ALA A 380 28.11 33.64 53.94
C ALA A 380 28.86 34.92 53.52
N PRO A 381 28.53 36.10 54.09
CA PRO A 381 29.35 37.28 53.92
C PRO A 381 30.73 37.07 54.55
N SER A 382 31.81 37.42 53.85
CA SER A 382 33.10 37.72 54.46
C SER A 382 33.00 39.00 55.32
N GLU A 383 33.96 39.27 56.21
CA GLU A 383 33.96 40.48 57.06
C GLU A 383 33.65 41.76 56.24
N GLY A 384 32.44 42.33 56.40
CA GLY A 384 31.96 43.52 55.68
C GLY A 384 31.24 43.30 54.34
N GLY A 385 31.11 42.06 53.86
CA GLY A 385 30.46 41.70 52.59
C GLY A 385 28.92 41.59 52.65
N ARG A 386 28.27 41.59 51.47
CA ARG A 386 26.82 41.34 51.34
C ARG A 386 26.53 39.84 51.31
N LYS A 387 25.49 39.42 52.02
CA LYS A 387 24.96 38.05 51.99
C LYS A 387 24.39 37.74 50.60
N VAL A 388 24.81 36.62 50.01
CA VAL A 388 24.26 36.12 48.73
C VAL A 388 23.40 34.88 49.01
N LEU A 389 22.11 35.00 48.73
CA LEU A 389 21.15 33.91 48.92
C LEU A 389 21.17 32.98 47.69
N GLY A 390 21.22 31.67 47.92
CA GLY A 390 21.14 30.65 46.86
C GLY A 390 19.71 30.32 46.43
N LEU A 391 19.57 29.62 45.31
CA LEU A 391 18.31 29.17 44.73
C LEU A 391 17.53 28.23 45.68
N LEU A 392 18.23 27.39 46.44
CA LEU A 392 17.61 26.53 47.46
C LEU A 392 16.87 27.36 48.52
N GLN A 393 17.38 28.56 48.84
CA GLN A 393 16.78 29.47 49.80
C GLN A 393 15.66 30.32 49.21
N TYR A 394 15.87 30.87 48.01
CA TYR A 394 14.84 31.68 47.34
C TYR A 394 13.63 30.87 46.92
N HIS A 395 13.82 29.59 46.60
CA HIS A 395 12.80 28.75 46.01
C HIS A 395 12.70 27.38 46.69
N PRO A 396 12.35 27.34 47.99
CA PRO A 396 12.38 26.11 48.81
C PRO A 396 11.38 25.03 48.36
N LYS A 397 10.41 25.38 47.50
CA LYS A 397 9.38 24.47 46.99
C LYS A 397 9.42 24.28 45.47
N ALA A 398 10.43 24.83 44.79
CA ALA A 398 10.58 24.72 43.34
C ALA A 398 11.14 23.36 42.91
N THR A 399 11.00 23.06 41.62
CA THR A 399 11.82 22.05 40.95
C THR A 399 13.07 22.75 40.42
N LEU A 400 14.24 22.37 40.92
CA LEU A 400 15.52 22.90 40.46
C LEU A 400 16.11 21.95 39.41
N LEU A 401 16.38 22.49 38.22
CA LEU A 401 17.14 21.82 37.16
C LEU A 401 18.60 22.28 37.25
N ILE A 402 19.48 21.38 37.66
CA ILE A 402 20.93 21.61 37.73
C ILE A 402 21.54 21.04 36.45
N GLU A 403 22.02 21.91 35.58
CA GLU A 403 22.65 21.51 34.32
C GLU A 403 24.16 21.33 34.50
N SER A 404 24.74 20.41 33.72
CA SER A 404 26.18 20.11 33.75
C SER A 404 26.67 19.71 35.16
N VAL A 405 26.04 18.70 35.77
CA VAL A 405 26.41 18.20 37.12
C VAL A 405 27.89 17.81 37.23
N GLU A 406 28.50 17.42 36.10
CA GLU A 406 29.93 17.13 35.98
C GLU A 406 30.85 18.32 36.31
N CYS A 407 30.31 19.54 36.30
CA CYS A 407 31.05 20.76 36.59
C CYS A 407 30.97 21.17 38.07
N LEU A 408 30.13 20.51 38.88
CA LEU A 408 30.04 20.80 40.31
C LEU A 408 31.32 20.40 41.04
N CYS A 409 31.86 21.31 41.85
CA CYS A 409 32.98 21.00 42.73
C CYS A 409 32.58 19.94 43.78
N VAL A 410 33.57 19.24 44.35
CA VAL A 410 33.34 18.16 45.33
C VAL A 410 32.53 18.65 46.54
N ASP A 411 32.82 19.85 47.07
CA ASP A 411 32.06 20.43 48.19
C ASP A 411 30.58 20.67 47.84
N ALA A 412 30.29 21.16 46.63
CA ALA A 412 28.92 21.31 46.14
C ALA A 412 28.20 19.95 45.99
N GLN A 413 28.91 18.92 45.54
CA GLN A 413 28.37 17.56 45.44
C GLN A 413 28.06 16.96 46.82
N GLU A 414 28.94 17.12 47.81
CA GLU A 414 28.73 16.66 49.18
C GLU A 414 27.53 17.37 49.84
N ARG A 415 27.40 18.67 49.63
CA ARG A 415 26.22 19.43 50.09
C ARG A 415 24.94 18.97 49.40
N LEU A 416 25.01 18.67 48.11
CA LEU A 416 23.86 18.14 47.37
C LEU A 416 23.39 16.79 47.94
N ILE A 417 24.32 15.94 48.39
CA ILE A 417 23.98 14.71 49.13
C ILE A 417 23.18 15.05 50.40
N GLU A 418 23.62 16.02 51.21
CA GLU A 418 22.90 16.46 52.41
C GLU A 418 21.46 16.89 52.07
N VAL A 419 21.27 17.64 50.97
CA VAL A 419 19.94 18.03 50.48
C VAL A 419 19.10 16.83 50.08
N ILE A 420 19.66 15.88 49.35
CA ILE A 420 18.95 14.68 48.87
C ILE A 420 18.51 13.80 50.04
N GLU A 421 19.34 13.65 51.07
CA GLU A 421 19.07 12.74 52.19
C GLU A 421 18.17 13.34 53.26
N THR A 422 18.39 14.62 53.60
CA THR A 422 17.78 15.25 54.77
C THR A 422 16.82 16.37 54.41
N GLY A 423 16.87 16.87 53.16
CA GLY A 423 16.21 18.11 52.77
C GLY A 423 16.85 19.36 53.39
N ALA A 424 17.92 19.23 54.18
CA ALA A 424 18.65 20.36 54.71
C ALA A 424 19.77 20.79 53.76
N TYR A 425 20.01 22.09 53.66
CA TYR A 425 21.14 22.64 52.92
C TYR A 425 21.91 23.63 53.80
N ARG A 426 23.19 23.83 53.50
CA ARG A 426 24.05 24.85 54.11
C ARG A 426 24.66 25.74 53.04
N ARG A 427 24.78 27.04 53.32
CA ARG A 427 25.47 27.99 52.42
C ARG A 427 26.97 27.68 52.37
N LEU A 428 27.63 28.03 51.27
CA LEU A 428 29.08 27.94 51.18
C LEU A 428 29.73 28.88 52.22
N GLY A 429 30.66 28.36 53.02
CA GLY A 429 31.30 29.10 54.11
C GLY A 429 30.45 29.33 55.37
N ASP A 430 29.27 28.70 55.49
CA ASP A 430 28.35 28.87 56.62
C ASP A 430 27.90 27.52 57.21
N ASN A 431 27.49 27.53 58.48
CA ASN A 431 26.87 26.40 59.17
C ASN A 431 25.35 26.56 59.39
N GLU A 432 24.75 27.70 59.03
CA GLU A 432 23.30 27.87 59.06
C GLU A 432 22.60 26.89 58.11
N ARG A 433 21.67 26.10 58.67
CA ARG A 433 20.85 25.14 57.91
C ARG A 433 19.54 25.78 57.44
N GLY A 434 19.26 25.68 56.15
CA GLY A 434 17.93 25.90 55.59
C GLY A 434 17.26 24.59 55.19
N ARG A 435 15.97 24.62 54.86
CA ARG A 435 15.21 23.44 54.40
C ARG A 435 14.73 23.63 52.97
N PHE A 436 14.97 22.63 52.14
CA PHE A 436 14.47 22.51 50.77
C PHE A 436 13.47 21.36 50.70
N GLU A 437 12.23 21.68 50.37
CA GLU A 437 11.11 20.73 50.19
C GLU A 437 10.77 20.54 48.71
N GLY A 438 11.59 21.11 47.82
CA GLY A 438 11.40 21.11 46.39
C GLY A 438 11.71 19.77 45.74
N ARG A 439 12.09 19.80 44.46
CA ARG A 439 12.55 18.61 43.72
C ARG A 439 13.84 18.94 43.02
N LEU A 440 14.76 17.98 42.99
CA LEU A 440 16.02 18.09 42.24
C LEU A 440 15.93 17.30 40.95
N ILE A 441 16.24 17.95 39.84
CA ILE A 441 16.50 17.32 38.55
C ILE A 441 17.92 17.73 38.14
N LEU A 442 18.76 16.76 37.82
CA LEU A 442 20.12 16.97 37.39
C LEU A 442 20.27 16.52 35.95
N ALA A 443 21.12 17.20 35.19
CA ALA A 443 21.36 16.89 33.79
C ALA A 443 22.85 16.86 33.47
N SER A 444 23.25 15.92 32.61
CA SER A 444 24.61 15.84 32.06
C SER A 444 24.60 15.49 30.57
N THR A 445 25.65 15.89 29.87
CA THR A 445 25.91 15.41 28.51
C THR A 445 26.56 14.03 28.47
N ARG A 446 27.17 13.59 29.58
CA ARG A 446 27.88 12.32 29.69
C ARG A 446 26.98 11.23 30.30
N PRO A 447 27.15 9.95 29.91
CA PRO A 447 26.49 8.82 30.58
C PRO A 447 26.86 8.73 32.06
N LEU A 448 25.92 8.28 32.89
CA LEU A 448 26.14 8.15 34.35
C LEU A 448 27.35 7.27 34.71
N PRO A 449 27.58 6.11 34.06
CA PRO A 449 28.77 5.28 34.35
C PRO A 449 30.10 5.99 34.06
N GLU A 450 30.12 6.88 33.06
CA GLU A 450 31.33 7.65 32.72
C GLU A 450 31.60 8.73 33.76
N LEU A 451 30.55 9.39 34.27
CA LEU A 451 30.68 10.40 35.32
C LEU A 451 31.32 9.83 36.60
N GLY A 452 30.91 8.61 36.99
CA GLY A 452 31.50 7.91 38.13
C GLY A 452 32.95 7.49 37.89
N SER A 453 33.21 6.82 36.77
CA SER A 453 34.55 6.30 36.45
C SER A 453 35.60 7.38 36.14
N SER A 454 35.20 8.54 35.60
CA SER A 454 36.10 9.68 35.40
C SER A 454 36.37 10.49 36.68
N GLY A 455 35.74 10.15 37.80
CA GLY A 455 35.83 10.89 39.06
C GLY A 455 35.15 12.26 39.04
N GLN A 456 34.30 12.53 38.05
CA GLN A 456 33.55 13.80 37.97
C GLN A 456 32.35 13.81 38.92
N LEU A 457 31.81 12.65 39.24
CA LEU A 457 30.77 12.48 40.24
C LEU A 457 31.31 11.62 41.38
N ILE A 458 31.23 12.10 42.62
CA ILE A 458 31.64 11.29 43.77
C ILE A 458 30.72 10.06 43.89
N PRO A 459 31.25 8.86 44.22
CA PRO A 459 30.46 7.62 44.26
C PRO A 459 29.22 7.70 45.17
N ALA A 460 29.33 8.48 46.25
CA ALA A 460 28.22 8.73 47.16
C ALA A 460 27.06 9.45 46.46
N LEU A 461 27.32 10.46 45.64
CA LEU A 461 26.26 11.16 44.90
C LEU A 461 25.70 10.28 43.79
N GLU A 462 26.55 9.56 43.04
CA GLU A 462 26.13 8.65 41.98
C GLU A 462 25.10 7.62 42.46
N SER A 463 25.37 6.95 43.59
CA SER A 463 24.48 5.93 44.16
C SER A 463 23.08 6.46 44.51
N ARG A 464 22.96 7.75 44.83
CA ARG A 464 21.68 8.41 45.17
C ARG A 464 20.93 8.90 43.93
N LEU A 465 21.64 9.13 42.82
CA LEU A 465 21.08 9.55 41.54
C LEU A 465 20.67 8.38 40.64
N ALA A 466 21.35 7.23 40.75
CA ALA A 466 21.11 6.06 39.90
C ALA A 466 19.64 5.56 39.91
N PRO A 467 18.90 5.50 41.04
CA PRO A 467 17.50 5.07 41.04
C PRO A 467 16.60 5.96 40.17
N GLY A 468 16.89 7.26 40.12
CA GLY A 468 16.18 8.28 39.36
C GLY A 468 16.75 8.54 37.96
N HIS A 469 17.69 7.73 37.49
CA HIS A 469 18.41 7.99 36.23
C HIS A 469 17.54 7.70 34.99
N VAL A 470 17.54 8.62 34.02
CA VAL A 470 16.91 8.50 32.71
C VAL A 470 17.94 8.87 31.64
N PHE A 471 18.22 7.96 30.72
CA PHE A 471 19.09 8.21 29.57
C PHE A 471 18.25 8.56 28.34
N LEU A 472 18.57 9.67 27.69
CA LEU A 472 18.01 10.07 26.41
C LEU A 472 18.94 9.60 25.28
N PRO A 473 18.48 8.65 24.43
CA PRO A 473 19.29 8.18 23.31
C PRO A 473 19.48 9.29 22.26
N PRO A 474 20.63 9.27 21.55
CA PRO A 474 20.85 10.13 20.41
C PRO A 474 19.82 9.85 19.30
N LEU A 475 19.64 10.79 18.38
CA LEU A 475 18.64 10.69 17.32
C LEU A 475 18.95 9.53 16.34
N CYS A 476 20.23 9.26 16.09
CA CYS A 476 20.68 8.14 15.25
C CYS A 476 20.21 6.77 15.77
N ASP A 477 20.08 6.60 17.09
CA ASP A 477 19.60 5.35 17.72
C ASP A 477 18.06 5.20 17.70
N ARG A 478 17.34 6.21 17.19
CA ARG A 478 15.86 6.23 17.11
C ARG A 478 15.35 6.94 15.86
N LEU A 479 15.99 6.69 14.71
CA LEU A 479 15.60 7.29 13.43
C LEU A 479 14.15 6.96 13.00
N GLU A 480 13.56 5.90 13.55
CA GLU A 480 12.13 5.59 13.40
C GLU A 480 11.18 6.68 13.96
N ASP A 481 11.68 7.52 14.88
CA ASP A 481 10.95 8.69 15.39
C ASP A 481 11.05 9.90 14.46
N LEU A 482 11.93 9.88 13.46
CA LEU A 482 12.22 11.02 12.60
C LEU A 482 10.98 11.53 11.84
N PRO A 483 10.11 10.68 11.26
CA PRO A 483 8.87 11.16 10.64
C PRO A 483 7.95 11.90 11.62
N LEU A 484 7.82 11.38 12.84
CA LEU A 484 6.98 11.97 13.88
C LEU A 484 7.57 13.29 14.40
N LEU A 485 8.89 13.35 14.59
CA LEU A 485 9.61 14.57 14.97
C LEU A 485 9.48 15.63 13.88
N ALA A 486 9.64 15.24 12.63
CA ALA A 486 9.51 16.15 11.49
C ALA A 486 8.09 16.73 11.39
N GLU A 487 7.08 15.87 11.49
CA GLU A 487 5.69 16.32 11.53
C GLU A 487 5.46 17.29 12.70
N HIS A 488 5.95 16.96 13.90
CA HIS A 488 5.79 17.80 15.09
C HIS A 488 6.40 19.20 14.88
N PHE A 489 7.62 19.29 14.36
CA PHE A 489 8.27 20.59 14.11
C PHE A 489 7.59 21.38 12.97
N LEU A 490 7.21 20.71 11.88
CA LEU A 490 6.52 21.37 10.76
C LEU A 490 5.11 21.83 11.14
N GLN A 491 4.40 21.09 12.00
CA GLN A 491 3.12 21.53 12.56
C GLN A 491 3.27 22.77 13.45
N ALA A 492 4.33 22.85 14.27
CA ALA A 492 4.58 24.01 15.11
C ALA A 492 4.78 25.30 14.29
N LEU A 493 5.42 25.20 13.11
CA LEU A 493 5.61 26.33 12.18
C LEU A 493 4.31 26.84 11.54
N ARG A 494 3.23 26.05 11.53
CA ARG A 494 1.93 26.47 10.97
C ARG A 494 1.25 27.58 11.78
N LYS A 495 1.59 27.73 13.06
CA LYS A 495 1.00 28.78 13.90
C LYS A 495 1.48 30.18 13.51
N ASP A 496 2.72 30.28 13.01
CA ASP A 496 3.33 31.57 12.63
C ASP A 496 3.24 31.88 11.13
N ARG A 497 3.08 30.87 10.26
CA ARG A 497 3.00 31.04 8.80
C ARG A 497 1.64 30.63 8.24
N ARG A 498 1.14 31.41 7.28
CA ARG A 498 -0.13 31.21 6.55
C ARG A 498 -0.35 29.74 6.14
N SER A 499 -1.12 29.00 6.94
CA SER A 499 -1.90 27.77 6.72
C SER A 499 -1.40 26.64 5.79
N ARG A 500 -0.17 26.64 5.27
CA ARG A 500 0.33 25.59 4.37
C ARG A 500 0.68 24.31 5.14
N LYS A 501 0.12 23.18 4.71
CA LYS A 501 0.42 21.86 5.28
C LYS A 501 1.71 21.32 4.67
N LEU A 502 2.84 21.73 5.23
CA LEU A 502 4.15 21.19 4.85
C LEU A 502 4.28 19.73 5.30
N SER A 503 4.83 18.91 4.40
CA SER A 503 5.21 17.51 4.61
C SER A 503 6.61 17.26 4.05
N VAL A 504 7.32 16.26 4.55
CA VAL A 504 8.65 15.88 4.04
C VAL A 504 8.48 14.81 2.96
N ASP A 505 9.11 15.03 1.80
CA ASP A 505 9.11 14.08 0.69
C ASP A 505 10.14 12.95 0.90
N HIS A 506 9.96 11.84 0.17
CA HIS A 506 10.86 10.69 0.25
C HIS A 506 12.32 11.04 -0.06
N SER A 507 12.57 11.97 -0.99
CA SER A 507 13.92 12.43 -1.33
C SER A 507 14.63 13.07 -0.12
N ALA A 508 13.93 13.89 0.66
CA ALA A 508 14.46 14.50 1.87
C ALA A 508 14.63 13.47 2.98
N TYR A 509 13.65 12.58 3.20
CA TYR A 509 13.78 11.52 4.20
C TYR A 509 15.00 10.63 3.97
N ARG A 510 15.36 10.33 2.71
CA ARG A 510 16.59 9.58 2.41
C ARG A 510 17.84 10.26 2.99
N VAL A 511 17.98 11.56 2.78
CA VAL A 511 19.11 12.35 3.30
C VAL A 511 19.06 12.42 4.84
N LEU A 512 17.89 12.71 5.40
CA LEU A 512 17.68 12.85 6.84
C LEU A 512 17.90 11.54 7.61
N MET A 513 17.60 10.39 7.00
CA MET A 513 17.78 9.06 7.60
C MET A 513 19.24 8.56 7.53
N THR A 514 20.05 9.05 6.59
CA THR A 514 21.46 8.65 6.45
C THR A 514 22.42 9.53 7.25
N TYR A 515 21.96 10.66 7.77
CA TYR A 515 22.78 11.61 8.51
C TYR A 515 22.95 11.20 9.98
N GLY A 516 24.14 11.42 10.55
CA GLY A 516 24.48 10.99 11.91
C GLY A 516 23.87 11.84 13.04
N TRP A 517 23.39 13.05 12.74
CA TRP A 517 22.77 13.98 13.70
C TRP A 517 23.63 14.29 14.95
N PRO A 518 24.83 14.86 14.80
CA PRO A 518 25.72 15.19 15.92
C PRO A 518 25.09 16.14 16.95
N GLU A 519 24.22 17.05 16.51
CA GLU A 519 23.47 17.95 17.40
C GLU A 519 22.01 17.49 17.64
N ASN A 520 21.71 16.24 17.31
CA ASN A 520 20.48 15.53 17.63
C ASN A 520 19.20 16.29 17.19
N ILE A 521 18.21 16.38 18.08
CA ILE A 521 16.89 16.95 17.79
C ILE A 521 16.98 18.47 17.56
N ARG A 522 17.93 19.15 18.21
CA ARG A 522 18.16 20.60 18.00
C ARG A 522 18.56 20.88 16.55
N GLU A 523 19.46 20.07 16.02
CA GLU A 523 19.89 20.14 14.63
C GLU A 523 18.76 19.82 13.67
N LEU A 524 18.05 18.70 13.89
CA LEU A 524 16.90 18.31 13.07
C LEU A 524 15.88 19.44 12.95
N ARG A 525 15.58 20.10 14.07
CA ARG A 525 14.69 21.26 14.07
C ARG A 525 15.23 22.40 13.21
N SER A 526 16.49 22.80 13.39
CA SER A 526 17.12 23.87 12.61
C SER A 526 17.14 23.57 11.11
N VAL A 527 17.45 22.32 10.74
CA VAL A 527 17.46 21.83 9.36
C VAL A 527 16.06 21.91 8.73
N LEU A 528 15.04 21.44 9.45
CA LEU A 528 13.65 21.48 8.96
C LEU A 528 13.08 22.89 8.89
N GLU A 529 13.41 23.77 9.84
CA GLU A 529 13.04 25.18 9.81
C GLU A 529 13.65 25.88 8.59
N THR A 530 14.94 25.63 8.33
CA THR A 530 15.64 26.15 7.14
C THR A 530 15.03 25.62 5.85
N ALA A 531 14.71 24.33 5.79
CA ALA A 531 14.11 23.71 4.61
C ALA A 531 12.68 24.20 4.35
N ALA A 532 11.91 24.45 5.41
CA ALA A 532 10.57 25.03 5.31
C ALA A 532 10.59 26.48 4.79
N ILE A 533 11.68 27.22 4.98
CA ILE A 533 11.87 28.56 4.38
C ILE A 533 12.12 28.47 2.88
N ARG A 534 12.90 27.47 2.45
CA ARG A 534 13.30 27.27 1.04
C ARG A 534 12.23 26.60 0.20
N CYS A 535 11.29 25.90 0.82
CA CYS A 535 10.23 25.16 0.14
C CYS A 535 9.12 26.10 -0.33
N GLU A 536 8.90 26.18 -1.64
CA GLU A 536 7.83 27.00 -2.23
C GLU A 536 6.46 26.28 -2.26
N GLY A 537 6.46 24.95 -2.15
CA GLY A 537 5.28 24.08 -2.18
C GLY A 537 4.95 23.42 -0.83
N ASP A 538 4.15 22.35 -0.87
CA ASP A 538 3.73 21.60 0.33
C ASP A 538 4.71 20.46 0.71
N TRP A 539 5.73 20.20 -0.12
CA TRP A 539 6.65 19.07 0.01
C TRP A 539 8.11 19.51 0.11
N ILE A 540 8.73 19.27 1.26
CA ILE A 540 10.16 19.47 1.48
C ILE A 540 10.92 18.32 0.81
N LYS A 541 11.60 18.61 -0.30
CA LYS A 541 12.47 17.70 -1.04
C LYS A 541 13.93 17.87 -0.62
N SER A 542 14.80 16.96 -1.07
CA SER A 542 16.24 16.99 -0.77
C SER A 542 16.91 18.31 -1.14
N GLU A 543 16.51 18.96 -2.23
CA GLU A 543 17.05 20.25 -2.70
C GLU A 543 16.74 21.43 -1.75
N HIS A 544 15.70 21.31 -0.93
CA HIS A 544 15.35 22.32 0.05
C HIS A 544 16.18 22.17 1.35
N LEU A 545 16.82 21.03 1.58
CA LEU A 545 17.63 20.84 2.79
C LEU A 545 18.90 21.69 2.71
N PRO A 546 19.38 22.29 3.82
CA PRO A 546 20.73 22.83 3.89
C PRO A 546 21.77 21.72 3.64
N PRO A 547 22.97 22.05 3.14
CA PRO A 547 24.05 21.08 3.03
C PRO A 547 24.36 20.54 4.44
N LEU A 548 24.07 19.26 4.65
CA LEU A 548 24.49 18.54 5.85
C LEU A 548 25.94 18.13 5.60
N GLY A 549 26.87 18.62 6.42
CA GLY A 549 28.31 18.41 6.19
C GLY A 549 28.72 16.94 6.18
N ASP A 550 29.86 16.63 5.55
CA ASP A 550 30.49 15.30 5.56
C ASP A 550 31.09 14.98 6.93
N ALA A 551 30.26 14.87 7.96
CA ALA A 551 30.69 14.37 9.28
C ALA A 551 30.77 12.82 9.32
N ASN A 552 30.42 12.14 8.24
CA ASN A 552 30.55 10.67 8.12
C ASN A 552 31.91 10.26 7.52
N ALA A 553 33.04 10.71 8.09
CA ALA A 553 34.30 10.01 7.85
C ALA A 553 34.40 8.71 8.67
N ASP A 554 33.69 8.61 9.82
CA ASP A 554 33.79 7.45 10.73
C ASP A 554 32.45 6.75 11.04
N ALA A 555 31.35 7.07 10.33
CA ALA A 555 30.14 6.26 10.39
C ALA A 555 30.07 5.33 9.16
N PRO A 556 29.86 4.01 9.31
CA PRO A 556 29.84 3.10 8.17
C PRO A 556 28.70 3.48 7.23
N HIS A 557 29.05 3.81 5.98
CA HIS A 557 28.09 4.17 4.94
C HIS A 557 27.41 2.92 4.35
N PRO A 558 26.08 2.93 4.22
CA PRO A 558 25.31 1.92 3.49
C PRO A 558 25.67 1.77 2.01
N HIS A 559 26.49 0.79 1.69
CA HIS A 559 26.66 0.33 0.31
C HIS A 559 25.39 -0.39 -0.19
N PRO A 560 25.15 -0.45 -1.52
CA PRO A 560 23.97 -1.07 -2.16
C PRO A 560 23.57 -2.49 -1.74
N GLY A 561 24.36 -3.19 -0.92
CA GLY A 561 23.96 -4.43 -0.24
C GLY A 561 22.84 -4.24 0.79
N GLU A 562 22.67 -3.04 1.36
CA GLU A 562 21.74 -2.83 2.48
C GLU A 562 20.25 -2.90 2.11
N GLU A 563 19.82 -2.43 0.93
CA GLU A 563 18.39 -2.50 0.59
C GLU A 563 17.89 -3.95 0.56
N ARG A 564 18.74 -4.87 0.07
CA ARG A 564 18.45 -6.30 0.09
C ARG A 564 18.34 -6.82 1.52
N GLU A 565 19.27 -6.47 2.39
CA GLU A 565 19.27 -6.91 3.79
C GLU A 565 18.12 -6.31 4.59
N TRP A 566 17.76 -5.06 4.33
CA TRP A 566 16.65 -4.37 4.96
C TRP A 566 15.30 -4.97 4.57
N ILE A 567 15.12 -5.33 3.28
CA ILE A 567 13.94 -6.07 2.83
C ILE A 567 13.94 -7.48 3.43
N LEU A 568 15.09 -8.15 3.51
CA LEU A 568 15.19 -9.49 4.10
C LEU A 568 14.86 -9.48 5.59
N ASP A 569 15.35 -8.50 6.35
CA ASP A 569 15.05 -8.31 7.76
C ASP A 569 13.55 -8.02 7.98
N ALA A 570 12.94 -7.12 7.19
CA ALA A 570 11.51 -6.88 7.23
C ALA A 570 10.70 -8.16 6.93
N LEU A 571 11.15 -8.96 5.95
CA LEU A 571 10.55 -10.26 5.68
C LEU A 571 10.71 -11.22 6.86
N GLN A 572 11.89 -11.33 7.46
CA GLN A 572 12.14 -12.21 8.60
C GLN A 572 11.33 -11.81 9.85
N ARG A 573 11.31 -10.52 10.21
CA ARG A 573 10.52 -9.96 11.33
C ARG A 573 9.04 -10.29 11.21
N HIS A 574 8.51 -10.25 9.99
CA HIS A 574 7.13 -10.58 9.69
C HIS A 574 6.91 -12.04 9.25
N ARG A 575 7.88 -12.95 9.48
CA ARG A 575 7.79 -14.37 9.11
C ARG A 575 7.37 -14.59 7.65
N PHE A 576 7.88 -13.76 6.75
CA PHE A 576 7.57 -13.71 5.32
C PHE A 576 6.10 -13.40 5.00
N ARG A 577 5.33 -12.81 5.92
CA ARG A 577 4.00 -12.23 5.65
C ARG A 577 4.14 -10.94 4.84
N ARG A 578 4.26 -11.10 3.52
CA ARG A 578 4.59 -10.01 2.56
C ARG A 578 3.66 -8.80 2.64
N GLY A 579 2.38 -8.99 2.97
CA GLY A 579 1.44 -7.87 3.17
C GLY A 579 1.79 -7.00 4.38
N GLU A 580 2.20 -7.63 5.49
CA GLU A 580 2.67 -6.93 6.68
C GLU A 580 4.05 -6.31 6.43
N ALA A 581 4.97 -7.04 5.81
CA ALA A 581 6.29 -6.54 5.45
C ALA A 581 6.23 -5.32 4.51
N ALA A 582 5.35 -5.34 3.49
CA ALA A 582 5.15 -4.20 2.60
C ALA A 582 4.60 -2.97 3.35
N ARG A 583 3.65 -3.19 4.26
CA ARG A 583 3.11 -2.13 5.13
C ARG A 583 4.17 -1.58 6.08
N TYR A 584 5.01 -2.44 6.64
CA TYR A 584 6.14 -2.07 7.49
C TYR A 584 7.17 -1.23 6.74
N LEU A 585 7.49 -1.63 5.50
CA LEU A 585 8.40 -0.90 4.60
C LEU A 585 7.77 0.35 3.97
N GLY A 586 6.47 0.62 4.19
CA GLY A 586 5.77 1.76 3.59
C GLY A 586 5.62 1.71 2.06
N ILE A 587 5.68 0.52 1.45
CA ILE A 587 5.61 0.33 0.00
C ILE A 587 4.41 -0.55 -0.40
N SER A 588 4.00 -0.46 -1.68
CA SER A 588 2.97 -1.35 -2.21
C SER A 588 3.44 -2.82 -2.23
N ARG A 589 2.52 -3.78 -2.13
CA ARG A 589 2.84 -5.21 -2.32
C ARG A 589 3.56 -5.45 -3.64
N LYS A 590 3.10 -4.81 -4.74
CA LYS A 590 3.72 -4.89 -6.07
C LYS A 590 5.18 -4.43 -6.06
N THR A 591 5.48 -3.34 -5.36
CA THR A 591 6.84 -2.82 -5.21
C THR A 591 7.73 -3.79 -4.43
N LEU A 592 7.23 -4.35 -3.32
CA LEU A 592 7.96 -5.36 -2.54
C LEU A 592 8.29 -6.59 -3.40
N TYR A 593 7.31 -7.11 -4.16
CA TYR A 593 7.53 -8.25 -5.05
C TYR A 593 8.60 -7.98 -6.11
N ASN A 594 8.55 -6.81 -6.75
CA ASN A 594 9.56 -6.41 -7.72
C ASN A 594 10.97 -6.37 -7.09
N LYS A 595 11.10 -5.79 -5.89
CA LYS A 595 12.38 -5.71 -5.19
C LYS A 595 12.89 -7.08 -4.74
N MET A 596 12.01 -7.95 -4.19
CA MET A 596 12.37 -9.33 -3.86
C MET A 596 12.94 -10.10 -5.06
N ARG A 597 12.35 -9.91 -6.24
CA ARG A 597 12.83 -10.52 -7.50
C ARG A 597 14.19 -9.97 -7.92
N VAL A 598 14.37 -8.65 -7.87
CA VAL A 598 15.65 -7.99 -8.22
C VAL A 598 16.79 -8.45 -7.31
N TYR A 599 16.52 -8.66 -6.02
CA TYR A 599 17.54 -9.06 -5.03
C TYR A 599 17.67 -10.57 -4.79
N GLY A 600 16.92 -11.40 -5.53
CA GLY A 600 16.94 -12.86 -5.36
C GLY A 600 16.51 -13.33 -3.96
N LEU A 601 15.59 -12.63 -3.31
CA LEU A 601 15.08 -13.01 -1.99
C LEU A 601 14.03 -14.13 -2.11
N PRO A 602 14.05 -15.15 -1.24
CA PRO A 602 13.21 -16.32 -1.37
C PRO A 602 11.72 -15.95 -1.25
N LEU A 603 10.91 -16.56 -2.11
CA LEU A 603 9.46 -16.37 -2.08
C LEU A 603 8.84 -17.07 -0.86
N GLN A 604 9.34 -18.22 -0.42
CA GLN A 604 8.82 -18.95 0.75
C GLN A 604 9.87 -19.02 1.87
N PRO A 605 9.47 -19.14 3.15
CA PRO A 605 10.40 -19.45 4.24
C PRO A 605 11.15 -20.74 3.89
N ARG A 606 12.48 -20.75 4.02
CA ARG A 606 13.21 -22.03 4.01
C ARG A 606 12.77 -22.81 5.25
N GLU A 607 12.16 -23.98 5.05
CA GLU A 607 12.00 -24.96 6.12
C GLU A 607 13.41 -25.29 6.64
N ARG A 608 13.62 -25.14 7.96
CA ARG A 608 14.87 -25.58 8.58
C ARG A 608 14.89 -27.10 8.53
N SER A 609 15.72 -27.65 7.64
CA SER A 609 16.23 -29.02 7.69
C SER A 609 17.02 -29.25 8.96
#